data_AF-A0A6G1WPC0-F1
#
_entry.id   AF-A0A6G1WPC0-F1
#
_cell.length_a   1.000
_cell.length_b   1.000
_cell.length_c   1.000
_cell.angle_alpha   90.00
_cell.angle_beta   90.00
_cell.angle_gamma   90.00
#
_symmetry.space_group_name_H-M   'P 1'
#
loop_
_entity.id
_entity.type
_entity.pdbx_description
1 polymer ?
#
loop_
_entity_poly.entity_id
_entity_poly.type
_entity_poly.pdbx_seq_one_letter_code
_entity_poly.pdbx_strand_id
1 'polypeptide(L)'
;MKGHAKDKGKGSAASLRPSNHFVPYPTELCRPILIVLARESLATQTLAKAVARQVDFPSKAITTKYPTEEGNSFKKSFDQALRHLRRENMVLQFGNTWSIGAEIRDKARRVSIPPFSLETNATREHAGWPMNVKQFYDEIATVSVDRLTSMLDSAQKVAANYKTLGELGTAVAVIENIRAEVERRVHQLGNDEYFRWPSTATFGGDGSLVMPDVPEVSPLKQLGYTVGRNGTCSASRQQVLIKAFLEVLPQVAGVEAWGEPNTGVRLKKIAHNLAAMTKMAKRRRSGDHRDAINMREADLTFLHDKFYVGRYDREWSWPTTNV
;
A
#
# COMPACT_ATOMS: atom_id res chain seq x y z
N MET A 1 -30.84 -71.91 15.07
CA MET A 1 -30.45 -70.96 16.15
C MET A 1 -29.05 -70.46 15.85
N LYS A 2 -28.82 -69.13 15.94
CA LYS A 2 -27.58 -68.39 16.26
C LYS A 2 -26.24 -68.96 15.75
N GLY A 3 -25.36 -68.29 15.01
CA GLY A 3 -25.18 -66.88 14.68
C GLY A 3 -23.67 -66.58 14.57
N HIS A 4 -23.27 -65.70 13.63
CA HIS A 4 -22.01 -64.91 13.58
C HIS A 4 -20.68 -65.71 13.48
N ALA A 5 -19.69 -65.37 12.63
CA ALA A 5 -19.27 -64.07 12.14
C ALA A 5 -18.68 -64.15 10.71
N LYS A 6 -19.04 -63.19 9.86
CA LYS A 6 -18.33 -62.86 8.62
C LYS A 6 -17.19 -61.90 8.95
N ASP A 7 -15.96 -62.32 8.74
CA ASP A 7 -14.81 -61.44 8.67
C ASP A 7 -14.89 -60.65 7.36
N LYS A 8 -15.23 -59.36 7.45
CA LYS A 8 -15.14 -58.43 6.34
C LYS A 8 -13.75 -57.83 6.38
N GLY A 9 -12.88 -58.29 5.50
CA GLY A 9 -11.65 -57.60 5.12
C GLY A 9 -11.99 -56.15 4.78
N LYS A 10 -11.67 -55.24 5.72
CA LYS A 10 -11.68 -53.80 5.50
C LYS A 10 -10.64 -53.52 4.42
N GLY A 11 -11.11 -53.38 3.19
CA GLY A 11 -10.40 -52.66 2.14
C GLY A 11 -9.93 -51.34 2.75
N SER A 12 -8.61 -51.21 2.82
CA SER A 12 -7.90 -50.04 3.29
C SER A 12 -8.50 -48.81 2.59
N ALA A 13 -9.34 -48.08 3.32
CA ALA A 13 -9.72 -46.74 2.95
C ALA A 13 -8.41 -45.96 3.01
N ALA A 14 -7.83 -45.71 1.84
CA ALA A 14 -6.76 -44.75 1.68
C ALA A 14 -7.21 -43.49 2.40
N SER A 15 -6.62 -43.28 3.58
CA SER A 15 -6.74 -42.07 4.36
C SER A 15 -6.07 -40.98 3.52
N LEU A 16 -6.85 -40.39 2.62
CA LEU A 16 -6.58 -39.10 2.04
C LEU A 16 -6.58 -38.13 3.21
N ARG A 17 -5.41 -37.94 3.81
CA ARG A 17 -5.11 -36.81 4.66
C ARG A 17 -5.59 -35.57 3.89
N PRO A 18 -6.45 -34.69 4.44
CA PRO A 18 -6.80 -33.47 3.75
C PRO A 18 -5.51 -32.66 3.65
N SER A 19 -5.01 -32.50 2.42
CA SER A 19 -3.91 -31.62 2.12
C SER A 19 -4.19 -30.25 2.72
N ASN A 20 -3.16 -29.59 3.25
CA ASN A 20 -3.19 -28.19 3.66
C ASN A 20 -4.03 -27.41 2.64
N HIS A 21 -5.17 -26.87 3.06
CA HIS A 21 -6.20 -26.37 2.15
C HIS A 21 -5.61 -25.23 1.31
N PHE A 22 -5.21 -25.57 0.10
CA PHE A 22 -4.73 -24.63 -0.90
C PHE A 22 -5.90 -23.77 -1.32
N VAL A 23 -5.85 -22.47 -0.98
CA VAL A 23 -6.83 -21.50 -1.48
C VAL A 23 -6.49 -21.25 -2.95
N PRO A 24 -7.41 -21.52 -3.90
CA PRO A 24 -7.13 -21.32 -5.31
C PRO A 24 -6.70 -19.88 -5.60
N TYR A 25 -5.71 -19.73 -6.48
CA TYR A 25 -5.29 -18.44 -6.97
C TYR A 25 -6.41 -17.80 -7.81
N PRO A 26 -6.46 -16.47 -7.89
CA PRO A 26 -7.46 -15.77 -8.71
C PRO A 26 -7.48 -16.24 -10.18
N THR A 27 -6.30 -16.53 -10.75
CA THR A 27 -6.12 -17.08 -12.10
C THR A 27 -6.84 -18.41 -12.29
N GLU A 28 -6.77 -19.29 -11.30
CA GLU A 28 -7.38 -20.62 -11.32
C GLU A 28 -8.91 -20.53 -11.24
N LEU A 29 -9.45 -19.43 -10.69
CA LEU A 29 -10.88 -19.22 -10.54
C LEU A 29 -11.56 -18.59 -11.76
N CYS A 30 -10.82 -17.94 -12.65
CA CYS A 30 -11.41 -17.27 -13.82
C CYS A 30 -12.19 -18.23 -14.73
N ARG A 31 -11.61 -19.37 -15.10
CA ARG A 31 -12.26 -20.34 -15.98
C ARG A 31 -13.49 -20.99 -15.32
N PRO A 32 -13.43 -21.46 -14.06
CA PRO A 32 -14.62 -21.90 -13.33
C PRO A 32 -15.75 -20.86 -13.31
N ILE A 33 -15.46 -19.58 -13.06
CA ILE A 33 -16.48 -18.51 -13.06
C ILE A 33 -17.21 -18.44 -14.41
N LEU A 34 -16.47 -18.43 -15.52
CA LEU A 34 -17.07 -18.38 -16.87
C LEU A 34 -17.92 -19.63 -17.16
N ILE A 35 -17.47 -20.82 -16.74
CA ILE A 35 -18.22 -22.06 -16.92
C ILE A 35 -19.55 -22.05 -16.15
N VAL A 36 -19.56 -21.52 -14.92
CA VAL A 36 -20.80 -21.39 -14.15
C VAL A 36 -21.74 -20.38 -14.82
N LEU A 37 -21.24 -19.19 -15.15
CA LEU A 37 -22.05 -18.12 -15.75
C LEU A 37 -22.55 -18.44 -17.17
N ALA A 38 -21.91 -19.38 -17.87
CA ALA A 38 -22.40 -19.87 -19.15
C ALA A 38 -23.73 -20.62 -19.06
N ARG A 39 -24.06 -21.15 -17.87
CA ARG A 39 -25.31 -21.90 -17.65
C ARG A 39 -26.45 -20.96 -17.29
N GLU A 40 -26.19 -20.01 -16.40
CA GLU A 40 -27.19 -19.09 -15.88
C GLU A 40 -26.54 -17.84 -15.27
N SER A 41 -27.31 -16.77 -15.22
CA SER A 41 -26.93 -15.54 -14.52
C SER A 41 -27.16 -15.72 -13.03
N LEU A 42 -26.15 -15.41 -12.19
CA LEU A 42 -26.20 -15.70 -10.76
C LEU A 42 -25.86 -14.48 -9.89
N ALA A 43 -26.49 -14.41 -8.72
CA ALA A 43 -26.10 -13.46 -7.68
C ALA A 43 -24.70 -13.79 -7.13
N THR A 44 -23.95 -12.77 -6.72
CA THR A 44 -22.53 -12.91 -6.28
C THR A 44 -22.29 -14.05 -5.29
N GLN A 45 -23.14 -14.20 -4.27
CA GLN A 45 -23.00 -15.25 -3.26
C GLN A 45 -23.28 -16.65 -3.80
N THR A 46 -24.31 -16.79 -4.64
CA THR A 46 -24.66 -18.06 -5.29
C THR A 46 -23.57 -18.48 -6.27
N LEU A 47 -23.04 -17.53 -7.03
CA LEU A 47 -21.92 -17.75 -7.93
C LEU A 47 -20.67 -18.23 -7.18
N ALA A 48 -20.31 -17.58 -6.06
CA ALA A 48 -19.16 -18.00 -5.25
C ALA A 48 -19.29 -19.44 -4.75
N LYS A 49 -20.49 -19.84 -4.29
CA LYS A 49 -20.76 -21.22 -3.84
C LYS A 49 -20.69 -22.22 -4.99
N ALA A 50 -21.26 -21.87 -6.15
CA ALA A 50 -21.23 -22.73 -7.34
C ALA A 50 -19.81 -22.93 -7.87
N VAL A 51 -19.00 -21.86 -7.91
CA VAL A 51 -17.59 -21.92 -8.30
C VAL A 51 -16.77 -22.71 -7.29
N ALA A 52 -16.99 -22.52 -5.99
CA ALA A 52 -16.33 -23.31 -4.95
C ALA A 52 -16.60 -24.81 -5.14
N ARG A 53 -17.86 -25.19 -5.41
CA ARG A 53 -18.22 -26.59 -5.70
C ARG A 53 -17.53 -27.13 -6.95
N GLN A 54 -17.31 -26.29 -7.96
CA GLN A 54 -16.66 -26.69 -9.20
C GLN A 54 -15.15 -26.97 -9.04
N VAL A 55 -14.50 -26.32 -8.08
CA VAL A 55 -13.07 -26.50 -7.79
C VAL A 55 -12.84 -27.33 -6.51
N ASP A 56 -13.84 -28.11 -6.10
CA ASP A 56 -13.82 -28.96 -4.91
C ASP A 56 -13.44 -28.21 -3.60
N PHE A 57 -13.77 -26.92 -3.52
CA PHE A 57 -13.53 -26.09 -2.34
C PHE A 57 -14.76 -26.09 -1.41
N PRO A 58 -14.59 -26.32 -0.09
CA PRO A 58 -15.71 -26.43 0.84
C PRO A 58 -16.44 -25.10 1.02
N SER A 59 -17.74 -25.04 0.71
CA SER A 59 -18.51 -23.79 0.73
C SER A 59 -18.54 -23.09 2.09
N LYS A 60 -18.44 -23.85 3.19
CA LYS A 60 -18.38 -23.31 4.56
C LYS A 60 -17.08 -22.53 4.83
N ALA A 61 -16.03 -22.76 4.05
CA ALA A 61 -14.72 -22.15 4.23
C ALA A 61 -14.44 -20.99 3.26
N ILE A 62 -15.42 -20.58 2.46
CA ILE A 62 -15.26 -19.49 1.47
C ILE A 62 -14.74 -18.21 2.10
N THR A 63 -15.22 -17.87 3.30
CA THR A 63 -14.86 -16.66 4.04
C THR A 63 -13.73 -16.88 5.05
N THR A 64 -13.29 -18.12 5.25
CA THR A 64 -12.20 -18.45 6.18
C THR A 64 -10.90 -17.86 5.68
N LYS A 65 -10.17 -17.17 6.56
CA LYS A 65 -8.84 -16.64 6.26
C LYS A 65 -7.81 -17.74 6.51
N TYR A 66 -6.92 -17.96 5.55
CA TYR A 66 -5.84 -18.92 5.67
C TYR A 66 -4.51 -18.17 5.84
N PRO A 67 -3.59 -18.69 6.66
CA PRO A 67 -2.24 -18.15 6.80
C PRO A 67 -1.40 -18.52 5.58
N THR A 68 -1.66 -17.86 4.46
CA THR A 68 -0.73 -17.78 3.32
C THR A 68 0.12 -16.52 3.46
N GLU A 69 1.22 -16.37 2.71
CA GLU A 69 2.08 -15.17 2.72
C GLU A 69 1.29 -13.85 2.53
N GLU A 70 0.11 -13.91 1.90
CA GLU A 70 -0.76 -12.75 1.63
C GLU A 70 -2.07 -12.74 2.45
N GLY A 71 -2.29 -13.71 3.34
CA GLY A 71 -3.52 -13.84 4.13
C GLY A 71 -4.78 -14.02 3.27
N ASN A 72 -4.72 -14.84 2.22
CA ASN A 72 -5.79 -14.97 1.24
C ASN A 72 -6.93 -15.90 1.73
N SER A 73 -8.17 -15.53 1.39
CA SER A 73 -9.36 -16.38 1.51
C SER A 73 -9.90 -16.69 0.12
N PHE A 74 -10.66 -17.77 -0.03
CA PHE A 74 -11.33 -18.07 -1.31
C PHE A 74 -12.16 -16.89 -1.78
N LYS A 75 -12.89 -16.22 -0.87
CA LYS A 75 -13.68 -15.03 -1.20
C LYS A 75 -12.81 -13.92 -1.80
N LYS A 76 -11.63 -13.66 -1.23
CA LYS A 76 -10.69 -12.64 -1.74
C LYS A 76 -10.19 -13.01 -3.13
N SER A 77 -9.77 -14.26 -3.34
CA SER A 77 -9.32 -14.75 -4.66
C SER A 77 -10.44 -14.69 -5.71
N PHE A 78 -11.66 -15.09 -5.31
CA PHE A 78 -12.85 -15.03 -6.16
C PHE A 78 -13.21 -13.60 -6.55
N ASP A 79 -13.16 -12.65 -5.62
CA ASP A 79 -13.43 -11.24 -5.90
C ASP A 79 -12.37 -10.60 -6.79
N GLN A 80 -11.11 -11.03 -6.67
CA GLN A 80 -10.04 -10.65 -7.60
C GLN A 80 -10.32 -11.20 -9.00
N ALA A 81 -10.69 -12.48 -9.11
CA ALA A 81 -11.00 -13.13 -10.38
C ALA A 81 -12.20 -12.49 -11.10
N LEU A 82 -13.28 -12.18 -10.37
CA LEU A 82 -14.44 -11.48 -10.92
C LEU A 82 -14.10 -10.07 -11.41
N ARG A 83 -13.32 -9.31 -10.64
CA ARG A 83 -12.89 -7.97 -11.06
C ARG A 83 -12.05 -8.02 -12.32
N HIS A 84 -11.13 -8.98 -12.41
CA HIS A 84 -10.31 -9.20 -13.59
C HIS A 84 -11.19 -9.53 -14.81
N LEU A 85 -12.05 -10.54 -14.71
CA LEU A 85 -12.97 -10.89 -15.80
C LEU A 85 -13.88 -9.73 -16.21
N ARG A 86 -14.31 -8.89 -15.27
CA ARG A 86 -15.14 -7.71 -15.57
C ARG A 86 -14.34 -6.66 -16.34
N ARG A 87 -13.09 -6.41 -15.93
CA ARG A 87 -12.18 -5.48 -16.60
C ARG A 87 -11.89 -5.90 -18.04
N GLU A 88 -11.69 -7.21 -18.27
CA GLU A 88 -11.50 -7.79 -19.60
C GLU A 88 -12.82 -7.95 -20.39
N ASN A 89 -13.92 -7.34 -19.92
CA ASN A 89 -15.26 -7.42 -20.52
C ASN A 89 -15.77 -8.84 -20.74
N MET A 90 -15.27 -9.81 -19.97
CA MET A 90 -15.66 -11.22 -20.09
C MET A 90 -16.92 -11.57 -19.29
N VAL A 91 -17.23 -10.79 -18.27
CA VAL A 91 -18.45 -10.88 -17.46
C VAL A 91 -19.11 -9.52 -17.34
N LEU A 92 -20.43 -9.51 -17.21
CA LEU A 92 -21.25 -8.32 -17.03
C LEU A 92 -21.88 -8.35 -15.64
N GLN A 93 -22.05 -7.17 -15.03
CA GLN A 93 -22.68 -7.02 -13.72
C GLN A 93 -23.93 -6.13 -13.84
N PHE A 94 -25.07 -6.66 -13.44
CA PHE A 94 -26.34 -5.94 -13.36
C PHE A 94 -26.84 -5.98 -11.91
N GLY A 95 -26.58 -4.91 -11.16
CA GLY A 95 -26.81 -4.89 -9.72
C GLY A 95 -25.94 -5.94 -9.00
N ASN A 96 -26.60 -6.91 -8.36
CA ASN A 96 -25.91 -8.02 -7.68
C ASN A 96 -25.81 -9.30 -8.52
N THR A 97 -26.31 -9.27 -9.76
CA THR A 97 -26.34 -10.43 -10.65
C THR A 97 -25.23 -10.32 -11.68
N TRP A 98 -24.53 -11.43 -11.89
CA TRP A 98 -23.46 -11.57 -12.86
C TRP A 98 -23.93 -12.43 -14.03
N SER A 99 -23.50 -12.08 -15.24
CA SER A 99 -23.79 -12.83 -16.46
C SER A 99 -22.60 -12.77 -17.41
N ILE A 100 -22.64 -13.53 -18.49
CA ILE A 100 -21.71 -13.41 -19.61
C ILE A 100 -22.49 -13.17 -20.91
N GLY A 101 -21.87 -12.39 -21.82
CA GLY A 101 -22.39 -12.14 -23.16
C GLY A 101 -22.48 -13.42 -24.00
N ALA A 102 -23.36 -13.42 -25.00
CA ALA A 102 -23.61 -14.59 -25.86
C ALA A 102 -22.31 -15.11 -26.52
N GLU A 103 -21.43 -14.21 -26.97
CA GLU A 103 -20.17 -14.55 -27.64
C GLU A 103 -19.22 -15.41 -26.78
N ILE A 104 -19.24 -15.18 -25.46
CA ILE A 104 -18.39 -15.89 -24.50
C ILE A 104 -19.11 -17.14 -23.99
N ARG A 105 -20.44 -17.12 -23.92
CA ARG A 105 -21.26 -18.22 -23.42
C ARG A 105 -20.96 -19.54 -24.11
N ASP A 106 -20.96 -19.55 -25.44
CA ASP A 106 -20.74 -20.77 -26.22
C ASP A 106 -19.28 -21.24 -26.20
N LYS A 107 -18.36 -20.34 -25.83
CA LYS A 107 -16.91 -20.59 -25.81
C LYS A 107 -16.33 -20.65 -24.40
N ALA A 108 -17.13 -20.60 -23.34
CA ALA A 108 -16.65 -20.42 -21.96
C ALA A 108 -15.59 -21.44 -21.52
N ARG A 109 -15.62 -22.66 -22.05
CA ARG A 109 -14.62 -23.71 -21.78
C ARG A 109 -13.29 -23.54 -22.50
N ARG A 110 -13.26 -22.78 -23.59
CA ARG A 110 -12.12 -22.67 -24.52
C ARG A 110 -11.66 -21.23 -24.76
N VAL A 111 -12.43 -20.25 -24.31
CA VAL A 111 -12.07 -18.83 -24.42
C VAL A 111 -10.71 -18.60 -23.76
N SER A 112 -9.88 -17.85 -24.48
CA SER A 112 -8.60 -17.40 -23.95
C SER A 112 -8.89 -16.40 -22.84
N ILE A 113 -8.37 -16.65 -21.66
CA ILE A 113 -8.48 -15.73 -20.54
C ILE A 113 -7.20 -14.92 -20.58
N PRO A 114 -7.27 -13.59 -20.74
CA PRO A 114 -6.09 -12.75 -20.65
C PRO A 114 -5.31 -13.08 -19.37
N PRO A 115 -3.98 -13.06 -19.39
CA PRO A 115 -3.22 -13.30 -18.19
C PRO A 115 -3.67 -12.32 -17.10
N PHE A 116 -3.70 -12.78 -15.85
CA PHE A 116 -3.82 -11.87 -14.72
C PHE A 116 -2.60 -10.94 -14.79
N SER A 117 -2.79 -9.75 -15.33
CA SER A 117 -1.91 -8.65 -14.97
C SER A 117 -1.98 -8.59 -13.46
N LEU A 118 -0.85 -8.73 -12.77
CA LEU A 118 -0.70 -8.41 -11.35
C LEU A 118 -0.92 -6.89 -11.19
N GLU A 119 -2.14 -6.46 -11.46
CA GLU A 119 -2.59 -5.10 -11.38
C GLU A 119 -3.06 -4.89 -9.94
N THR A 120 -2.07 -4.61 -9.09
CA THR A 120 -2.26 -3.75 -7.94
C THR A 120 -2.85 -2.42 -8.43
N ASN A 121 -4.18 -2.27 -8.40
CA ASN A 121 -4.93 -1.00 -8.51
C ASN A 121 -4.18 0.15 -9.24
N ALA A 122 -3.90 -0.03 -10.53
CA ALA A 122 -3.16 0.96 -11.32
C ALA A 122 -3.76 1.12 -12.72
N THR A 123 -5.07 1.29 -12.79
CA THR A 123 -5.71 1.95 -13.94
C THR A 123 -6.26 3.29 -13.50
N ARG A 124 -5.33 4.20 -13.17
CA ARG A 124 -5.33 5.50 -13.81
C ARG A 124 -4.17 5.43 -14.79
N GLU A 125 -4.50 5.61 -16.07
CA GLU A 125 -3.60 5.88 -17.19
C GLU A 125 -2.13 5.99 -16.77
N HIS A 126 -1.29 5.04 -17.19
CA HIS A 126 0.16 5.23 -17.15
C HIS A 126 0.44 6.51 -17.91
N ALA A 127 0.66 7.62 -17.20
CA ALA A 127 0.92 8.90 -17.79
C ALA A 127 2.20 8.80 -18.65
N GLY A 128 2.02 8.56 -19.94
CA GLY A 128 3.07 8.59 -20.94
C GLY A 128 4.12 7.46 -20.89
N TRP A 129 3.74 6.19 -20.70
CA TRP A 129 4.63 5.05 -21.00
C TRP A 129 4.25 4.38 -22.33
N PRO A 130 5.19 4.11 -23.25
CA PRO A 130 6.65 4.25 -23.15
C PRO A 130 7.10 5.71 -23.08
N MET A 131 7.97 6.00 -22.11
CA MET A 131 8.44 7.36 -21.83
C MET A 131 9.63 7.69 -22.74
N ASN A 132 9.60 8.87 -23.37
CA ASN A 132 10.76 9.40 -24.05
C ASN A 132 11.77 9.89 -22.99
N VAL A 133 12.77 9.06 -22.71
CA VAL A 133 13.77 9.31 -21.67
C VAL A 133 14.53 10.62 -21.92
N LYS A 134 14.84 10.94 -23.18
CA LYS A 134 15.57 12.18 -23.53
C LYS A 134 14.73 13.43 -23.20
N GLN A 135 13.48 13.45 -23.63
CA GLN A 135 12.56 14.53 -23.30
C GLN A 135 12.34 14.63 -21.78
N PHE A 136 12.24 13.48 -21.10
CA PHE A 136 12.13 13.44 -19.65
C PHE A 136 13.33 14.11 -18.96
N TYR A 137 14.56 13.80 -19.38
CA TYR A 137 15.78 14.44 -18.85
C TYR A 137 15.74 15.96 -19.02
N ASP A 138 15.34 16.44 -20.19
CA ASP A 138 15.30 17.89 -20.48
C ASP A 138 14.28 18.62 -19.59
N GLU A 139 13.18 17.96 -19.23
CA GLU A 139 12.10 18.56 -18.46
C GLU A 139 12.21 18.34 -16.94
N ILE A 140 12.99 17.34 -16.48
CA ILE A 140 12.97 16.82 -15.10
C ILE A 140 13.15 17.89 -14.03
N ALA A 141 13.97 18.92 -14.30
CA ALA A 141 14.25 20.02 -13.39
C ALA A 141 13.02 20.93 -13.14
N THR A 142 12.06 20.96 -14.08
CA THR A 142 10.87 21.81 -14.05
C THR A 142 9.59 21.07 -13.69
N VAL A 143 9.63 19.73 -13.70
CA VAL A 143 8.48 18.87 -13.40
C VAL A 143 8.11 18.93 -11.91
N SER A 144 6.81 18.97 -11.61
CA SER A 144 6.31 18.97 -10.23
C SER A 144 6.58 17.65 -9.49
N VAL A 145 6.72 17.69 -8.16
CA VAL A 145 7.02 16.49 -7.35
C VAL A 145 5.92 15.43 -7.43
N ASP A 146 4.64 15.83 -7.51
CA ASP A 146 3.53 14.90 -7.72
C ASP A 146 3.65 14.13 -9.04
N ARG A 147 4.07 14.84 -10.10
CA ARG A 147 4.32 14.22 -11.40
C ARG A 147 5.56 13.33 -11.33
N LEU A 148 6.65 13.76 -10.70
CA LEU A 148 7.83 12.91 -10.45
C LEU A 148 7.48 11.65 -9.64
N THR A 149 6.61 11.75 -8.63
CA THR A 149 6.18 10.61 -7.80
C THR A 149 5.33 9.64 -8.60
N SER A 150 4.38 10.16 -9.39
CA SER A 150 3.56 9.33 -10.29
C SER A 150 4.41 8.61 -11.34
N MET A 151 5.48 9.26 -11.83
CA MET A 151 6.44 8.69 -12.77
C MET A 151 7.34 7.65 -12.11
N LEU A 152 7.78 7.88 -10.87
CA LEU A 152 8.55 6.92 -10.08
C LEU A 152 7.73 5.65 -9.83
N ASP A 153 6.48 5.80 -9.38
CA ASP A 153 5.57 4.66 -9.17
C ASP A 153 5.32 3.89 -10.48
N SER A 154 5.21 4.60 -11.60
CA SER A 154 5.04 3.98 -12.91
C SER A 154 6.29 3.23 -13.36
N ALA A 155 7.47 3.83 -13.22
CA ALA A 155 8.74 3.22 -13.58
C ALA A 155 9.07 2.00 -12.70
N GLN A 156 8.79 2.04 -11.39
CA GLN A 156 8.95 0.89 -10.51
C GLN A 156 8.03 -0.28 -10.91
N LYS A 157 6.80 0.00 -11.32
CA LYS A 157 5.87 -1.03 -11.83
C LYS A 157 6.37 -1.66 -13.13
N VAL A 158 6.93 -0.86 -14.03
CA VAL A 158 7.53 -1.35 -15.28
C VAL A 158 8.77 -2.19 -14.99
N ALA A 159 9.66 -1.73 -14.10
CA ALA A 159 10.86 -2.47 -13.72
C ALA A 159 10.51 -3.82 -13.05
N ALA A 160 9.42 -3.89 -12.29
CA ALA A 160 8.96 -5.14 -11.68
C ALA A 160 8.30 -6.12 -12.66
N ASN A 161 7.79 -5.64 -13.81
CA ASN A 161 7.00 -6.42 -14.76
C ASN A 161 7.47 -6.26 -16.22
N TYR A 162 8.77 -6.05 -16.43
CA TYR A 162 9.33 -5.73 -17.74
C TYR A 162 9.13 -6.89 -18.73
N LYS A 163 8.79 -6.59 -20.00
CA LYS A 163 8.67 -7.57 -21.08
C LYS A 163 9.94 -7.65 -21.91
N THR A 164 10.69 -6.56 -21.97
CA THR A 164 11.96 -6.48 -22.70
C THR A 164 13.07 -5.85 -21.85
N LEU A 165 14.33 -6.19 -22.13
CA LEU A 165 15.48 -5.55 -21.47
C LEU A 165 15.54 -4.04 -21.74
N GLY A 166 15.03 -3.57 -22.89
CA GLY A 166 14.93 -2.14 -23.20
C GLY A 166 13.95 -1.41 -22.29
N GLU A 167 12.80 -2.02 -21.97
CA GLU A 167 11.85 -1.47 -21.00
C GLU A 167 12.44 -1.41 -19.59
N LEU A 168 13.16 -2.46 -19.18
CA LEU A 168 13.85 -2.47 -17.89
C LEU A 168 14.90 -1.36 -17.81
N GLY A 169 15.75 -1.23 -18.84
CA GLY A 169 16.76 -0.17 -18.91
C GLY A 169 16.16 1.23 -18.85
N THR A 170 15.05 1.45 -19.55
CA THR A 170 14.29 2.71 -19.54
C THR A 170 13.73 3.01 -18.13
N ALA A 171 13.11 2.01 -17.49
CA ALA A 171 12.54 2.15 -16.15
C ALA A 171 13.62 2.45 -15.10
N VAL A 172 14.74 1.73 -15.12
CA VAL A 172 15.88 1.98 -14.21
C VAL A 172 16.44 3.38 -14.41
N ALA A 173 16.64 3.82 -15.66
CA ALA A 173 17.12 5.16 -15.95
C ALA A 173 16.18 6.25 -15.40
N VAL A 174 14.87 6.10 -15.57
CA VAL A 174 13.89 7.05 -15.02
C VAL A 174 13.94 7.07 -13.49
N ILE A 175 13.99 5.91 -12.82
CA ILE A 175 14.06 5.81 -11.35
C ILE A 175 15.28 6.55 -10.82
N GLU A 176 16.47 6.26 -11.37
CA GLU A 176 17.72 6.86 -10.89
C GLU A 176 17.77 8.37 -11.11
N ASN A 177 17.17 8.87 -12.20
CA ASN A 177 17.13 10.31 -12.44
C ASN A 177 16.13 11.05 -11.58
N ILE A 178 14.97 10.45 -11.28
CA ILE A 178 14.05 11.03 -10.31
C ILE A 178 14.73 11.12 -8.95
N ARG A 179 15.49 10.08 -8.55
CA ARG A 179 16.26 10.09 -7.30
C ARG A 179 17.32 11.21 -7.30
N ALA A 180 18.13 11.28 -8.35
CA ALA A 180 19.17 12.31 -8.48
C ALA A 180 18.59 13.74 -8.55
N GLU A 181 17.44 13.93 -9.20
CA GLU A 181 16.77 15.24 -9.24
C GLU A 181 16.18 15.64 -7.89
N VAL A 182 15.57 14.69 -7.17
CA VAL A 182 15.10 14.93 -5.80
C VAL A 182 16.30 15.30 -4.92
N GLU A 183 17.40 14.57 -5.04
CA GLU A 183 18.64 14.86 -4.33
C GLU A 183 19.23 16.24 -4.70
N ARG A 184 19.24 16.61 -5.99
CA ARG A 184 19.67 17.94 -6.46
C ARG A 184 18.81 19.05 -5.87
N ARG A 185 17.48 18.90 -5.87
CA ARG A 185 16.54 19.86 -5.26
C ARG A 185 16.71 19.97 -3.75
N VAL A 186 17.13 18.88 -3.10
CA VAL A 186 17.47 18.84 -1.68
C VAL A 186 18.80 19.58 -1.41
N HIS A 187 19.78 19.48 -2.31
CA HIS A 187 21.09 20.13 -2.18
C HIS A 187 21.14 21.61 -2.60
N GLN A 188 20.23 22.07 -3.47
CA GLN A 188 20.26 23.46 -3.98
C GLN A 188 19.69 24.52 -3.04
N LEU A 189 19.09 24.15 -1.92
CA LEU A 189 18.47 25.10 -0.99
C LEU A 189 19.39 25.28 0.22
N GLY A 190 20.24 26.30 0.11
CA GLY A 190 21.23 26.66 1.12
C GLY A 190 20.66 27.25 2.42
N ASN A 191 21.55 27.29 3.41
CA ASN A 191 21.44 28.04 4.69
C ASN A 191 20.27 27.73 5.63
N ASP A 192 19.69 26.54 5.56
CA ASP A 192 18.82 26.09 6.65
C ASP A 192 19.66 25.74 7.89
N GLU A 193 19.43 26.47 8.98
CA GLU A 193 20.10 26.28 10.27
C GLU A 193 19.94 24.83 10.77
N TYR A 194 21.08 24.25 11.18
CA TYR A 194 21.11 23.04 11.99
C TYR A 194 20.04 23.10 13.09
N PHE A 195 19.31 22.01 13.30
CA PHE A 195 18.41 21.90 14.46
C PHE A 195 18.51 20.52 15.08
N ARG A 196 18.59 20.46 16.40
CA ARG A 196 18.64 19.17 17.10
C ARG A 196 17.40 18.31 16.77
N TRP A 197 17.63 17.10 16.30
CA TRP A 197 16.55 16.14 16.05
C TRP A 197 15.78 15.83 17.34
N PRO A 198 14.44 15.84 17.33
CA PRO A 198 13.65 15.69 18.56
C PRO A 198 13.68 14.24 19.07
N SER A 199 13.95 14.08 20.37
CA SER A 199 13.83 12.80 21.06
C SER A 199 12.39 12.53 21.49
N THR A 200 11.97 11.26 21.48
CA THR A 200 10.69 10.77 22.06
C THR A 200 10.85 10.20 23.47
N ALA A 201 12.04 10.29 24.06
CA ALA A 201 12.29 9.86 25.43
C ALA A 201 11.50 10.75 26.41
N THR A 202 10.88 10.11 27.41
CA THR A 202 10.15 10.79 28.48
C THR A 202 10.40 10.09 29.80
N PHE A 203 10.75 10.86 30.82
CA PHE A 203 10.62 10.42 32.20
C PHE A 203 9.14 10.52 32.61
N GLY A 204 8.68 9.60 33.45
CA GLY A 204 7.26 9.47 33.82
C GLY A 204 6.64 10.80 34.26
N GLY A 205 5.46 11.11 33.71
CA GLY A 205 4.64 12.25 34.12
C GLY A 205 3.34 11.78 34.79
N ASP A 206 2.74 12.64 35.60
CA ASP A 206 1.43 12.42 36.21
C ASP A 206 0.26 12.50 35.20
N GLY A 207 0.51 13.04 34.00
CA GLY A 207 -0.48 13.19 32.94
C GLY A 207 -1.33 14.46 33.07
N SER A 208 -0.96 15.41 33.93
CA SER A 208 -1.74 16.62 34.25
C SER A 208 -1.64 17.74 33.21
N LEU A 209 -0.74 17.62 32.22
CA LEU A 209 -0.56 18.63 31.17
C LEU A 209 -1.78 18.68 30.23
N VAL A 210 -2.68 19.63 30.51
CA VAL A 210 -3.69 20.12 29.59
C VAL A 210 -3.06 21.28 28.81
N MET A 211 -3.00 21.16 27.49
CA MET A 211 -2.59 22.27 26.62
C MET A 211 -3.86 23.03 26.22
N PRO A 212 -4.14 24.20 26.80
CA PRO A 212 -5.12 25.11 26.21
C PRO A 212 -4.57 25.52 24.83
N ASP A 213 -5.43 25.61 23.82
CA ASP A 213 -5.09 26.13 22.48
C ASP A 213 -4.33 25.21 21.52
N VAL A 214 -4.46 23.89 21.65
CA VAL A 214 -4.09 23.00 20.52
C VAL A 214 -5.18 23.12 19.45
N PRO A 215 -4.86 23.58 18.22
CA PRO A 215 -5.84 23.62 17.13
C PRO A 215 -6.46 22.25 16.94
N GLU A 216 -7.78 22.20 16.80
CA GLU A 216 -8.54 20.94 16.70
C GLU A 216 -8.09 20.06 15.52
N VAL A 217 -7.51 20.68 14.48
CA VAL A 217 -6.99 20.00 13.30
C VAL A 217 -5.58 20.49 12.95
N SER A 218 -4.59 19.58 12.97
CA SER A 218 -3.24 19.86 12.46
C SER A 218 -3.15 19.65 10.95
N PRO A 219 -2.20 20.28 10.24
CA PRO A 219 -1.98 20.04 8.80
C PRO A 219 -1.79 18.55 8.47
N LEU A 220 -1.08 17.80 9.31
CA LEU A 220 -0.89 16.36 9.15
C LEU A 220 -2.21 15.60 9.23
N LYS A 221 -3.08 15.96 10.18
CA LYS A 221 -4.40 15.33 10.32
C LYS A 221 -5.28 15.62 9.09
N GLN A 222 -5.23 16.84 8.58
CA GLN A 222 -5.94 17.26 7.36
C GLN A 222 -5.46 16.49 6.12
N LEU A 223 -4.16 16.21 6.03
CA LEU A 223 -3.58 15.37 4.98
C LEU A 223 -3.83 13.87 5.17
N GLY A 224 -4.57 13.46 6.21
CA GLY A 224 -4.96 12.07 6.45
C GLY A 224 -3.98 11.26 7.31
N TYR A 225 -2.97 11.89 7.92
CA TYR A 225 -2.03 11.18 8.80
C TYR A 225 -2.75 10.57 10.01
N THR A 226 -2.78 9.24 10.09
CA THR A 226 -3.46 8.49 11.16
C THR A 226 -2.64 7.27 11.59
N VAL A 227 -2.46 7.11 12.91
CA VAL A 227 -1.68 6.04 13.56
C VAL A 227 -2.52 5.24 14.57
N GLY A 228 -2.01 4.10 15.03
CA GLY A 228 -2.64 3.22 16.01
C GLY A 228 -3.28 1.98 15.37
N ARG A 229 -4.08 1.22 16.14
CA ARG A 229 -4.69 -0.04 15.69
C ARG A 229 -5.52 0.08 14.41
N ASN A 230 -6.18 1.22 14.22
CA ASN A 230 -6.97 1.55 13.03
C ASN A 230 -6.27 2.59 12.15
N GLY A 231 -4.94 2.74 12.31
CA GLY A 231 -4.12 3.66 11.55
C GLY A 231 -3.88 3.19 10.11
N THR A 232 -3.37 4.11 9.30
CA THR A 232 -2.96 3.80 7.93
C THR A 232 -1.63 3.04 7.93
N CYS A 233 -1.36 2.27 6.86
CA CYS A 233 -0.12 1.50 6.74
C CYS A 233 1.11 2.42 6.59
N SER A 234 2.31 1.88 6.82
CA SER A 234 3.56 2.66 6.85
C SER A 234 3.79 3.46 5.57
N ALA A 235 3.60 2.83 4.40
CA ALA A 235 3.80 3.47 3.11
C ALA A 235 2.90 4.70 2.92
N SER A 236 1.60 4.59 3.25
CA SER A 236 0.67 5.71 3.15
C SER A 236 1.01 6.84 4.12
N ARG A 237 1.41 6.53 5.37
CA ARG A 237 1.84 7.54 6.33
C ARG A 237 3.09 8.28 5.85
N GLN A 238 4.09 7.56 5.36
CA GLN A 238 5.31 8.14 4.83
C GLN A 238 5.04 9.00 3.60
N GLN A 239 4.12 8.61 2.71
CA GLN A 239 3.67 9.46 1.61
C GLN A 239 3.06 10.77 2.12
N VAL A 240 2.17 10.73 3.11
CA VAL A 240 1.61 11.94 3.73
C VAL A 240 2.70 12.84 4.31
N LEU A 241 3.73 12.26 4.95
CA LEU A 241 4.85 13.02 5.50
C LEU A 241 5.75 13.64 4.42
N ILE A 242 5.98 12.94 3.30
CA ILE A 242 6.67 13.50 2.14
C ILE A 242 5.87 14.69 1.59
N LYS A 243 4.55 14.55 1.41
CA LYS A 243 3.68 15.65 0.97
C LYS A 243 3.73 16.83 1.93
N ALA A 244 3.59 16.56 3.22
CA ALA A 244 3.64 17.61 4.24
C ALA A 244 4.98 18.37 4.23
N PHE A 245 6.08 17.69 3.90
CA PHE A 245 7.38 18.33 3.78
C PHE A 245 7.55 19.11 2.47
N LEU A 246 7.18 18.54 1.33
CA LEU A 246 7.52 19.07 0.01
C LEU A 246 6.44 19.94 -0.64
N GLU A 247 5.21 19.91 -0.15
CA GLU A 247 4.07 20.62 -0.74
C GLU A 247 3.58 21.77 0.14
N VAL A 248 2.74 22.63 -0.45
CA VAL A 248 1.99 23.66 0.28
C VAL A 248 0.98 22.97 1.18
N LEU A 249 1.03 23.25 2.47
CA LEU A 249 0.13 22.65 3.45
C LEU A 249 -1.30 23.20 3.28
N PRO A 250 -2.33 22.40 3.62
CA PRO A 250 -3.70 22.89 3.72
C PRO A 250 -3.79 24.10 4.63
N GLN A 251 -4.62 25.08 4.25
CA GLN A 251 -4.86 26.28 5.06
C GLN A 251 -5.68 25.91 6.31
N VAL A 252 -4.98 25.69 7.42
CA VAL A 252 -5.53 25.42 8.75
C VAL A 252 -4.86 26.34 9.77
N ALA A 253 -5.50 26.55 10.92
CA ALA A 253 -4.95 27.41 11.97
C ALA A 253 -3.54 26.95 12.41
N GLY A 254 -2.59 27.87 12.49
CA GLY A 254 -1.22 27.59 12.91
C GLY A 254 -0.30 27.06 11.80
N VAL A 255 -0.75 26.99 10.55
CA VAL A 255 0.03 26.46 9.42
C VAL A 255 1.23 27.34 9.07
N GLU A 256 1.13 28.65 9.30
CA GLU A 256 2.19 29.64 9.12
C GLU A 256 3.44 29.29 9.95
N ALA A 257 3.25 28.70 11.13
CA ALA A 257 4.35 28.28 12.01
C ALA A 257 5.06 27.00 11.54
N TRP A 258 4.63 26.40 10.42
CA TRP A 258 5.28 25.23 9.80
C TRP A 258 6.27 25.63 8.72
N GLY A 259 6.46 26.92 8.40
CA GLY A 259 7.42 27.39 7.40
C GLY A 259 7.05 27.06 5.95
N GLU A 260 7.97 27.32 5.04
CA GLU A 260 7.80 27.04 3.60
C GLU A 260 8.09 25.56 3.27
N PRO A 261 7.54 25.02 2.17
CA PRO A 261 7.85 23.67 1.72
C PRO A 261 9.36 23.44 1.53
N ASN A 262 9.81 22.22 1.84
CA ASN A 262 11.19 21.75 1.67
C ASN A 262 12.25 22.56 2.46
N THR A 263 11.88 23.13 3.62
CA THR A 263 12.79 23.88 4.51
C THR A 263 13.09 23.15 5.81
N GLY A 264 14.22 23.48 6.45
CA GLY A 264 14.57 23.01 7.79
C GLY A 264 13.51 23.36 8.83
N VAL A 265 12.89 24.54 8.73
CA VAL A 265 11.76 24.97 9.59
C VAL A 265 10.57 24.00 9.45
N ARG A 266 10.21 23.62 8.21
CA ARG A 266 9.14 22.65 7.94
C ARG A 266 9.47 21.29 8.52
N LEU A 267 10.67 20.77 8.26
CA LEU A 267 11.07 19.46 8.78
C LEU A 267 11.07 19.45 10.32
N LYS A 268 11.64 20.50 10.93
CA LYS A 268 11.67 20.69 12.38
C LYS A 268 10.28 20.68 12.96
N LYS A 269 9.32 21.39 12.35
CA LYS A 269 7.93 21.44 12.83
C LYS A 269 7.23 20.08 12.74
N ILE A 270 7.38 19.38 11.61
CA ILE A 270 6.82 18.02 11.43
C ILE A 270 7.39 17.08 12.51
N ALA A 271 8.72 17.03 12.63
CA ALA A 271 9.40 16.14 13.56
C ALA A 271 9.03 16.44 15.02
N HIS A 272 9.01 17.71 15.43
CA HIS A 272 8.63 18.09 16.80
C HIS A 272 7.16 17.79 17.09
N ASN A 273 6.26 17.97 16.11
CA ASN A 273 4.85 17.62 16.27
C ASN A 273 4.66 16.11 16.51
N LEU A 274 5.32 15.26 15.70
CA LEU A 274 5.31 13.82 15.88
C LEU A 274 5.89 13.41 17.25
N ALA A 275 7.06 13.96 17.60
CA ALA A 275 7.70 13.66 18.88
C ALA A 275 6.82 14.08 20.07
N ALA A 276 6.21 15.27 20.03
CA ALA A 276 5.30 15.73 21.07
C ALA A 276 4.09 14.80 21.22
N MET A 277 3.44 14.40 20.13
CA MET A 277 2.35 13.44 20.16
C MET A 277 2.77 12.08 20.73
N THR A 278 3.99 11.61 20.41
CA THR A 278 4.54 10.38 20.98
C THR A 278 4.77 10.51 22.49
N LYS A 279 5.34 11.63 22.95
CA LYS A 279 5.55 11.90 24.39
C LYS A 279 4.22 11.95 25.13
N MET A 280 3.21 12.61 24.57
CA MET A 280 1.86 12.67 25.14
C MET A 280 1.25 11.28 25.24
N ALA A 281 1.37 10.46 24.19
CA ALA A 281 0.89 9.08 24.20
C ALA A 281 1.59 8.21 25.25
N LYS A 282 2.92 8.38 25.44
CA LYS A 282 3.69 7.68 26.47
C LYS A 282 3.31 8.07 27.90
N ARG A 283 2.90 9.33 28.12
CA ARG A 283 2.50 9.85 29.43
C ARG A 283 1.05 9.53 29.81
N ARG A 284 0.19 9.20 28.84
CA ARG A 284 -1.20 8.84 29.11
C ARG A 284 -1.26 7.48 29.80
N ARG A 285 -1.94 7.45 30.96
CA ARG A 285 -2.16 6.23 31.75
C ARG A 285 -3.38 5.42 31.30
N SER A 286 -4.26 6.01 30.48
CA SER A 286 -5.50 5.40 29.99
C SER A 286 -5.39 5.00 28.52
N GLY A 287 -5.70 3.74 28.20
CA GLY A 287 -5.73 3.21 26.83
C GLY A 287 -4.42 2.59 26.38
N ASP A 288 -4.50 1.71 25.37
CA ASP A 288 -3.31 1.11 24.74
C ASP A 288 -2.86 1.97 23.54
N HIS A 289 -1.76 2.68 23.74
CA HIS A 289 -1.16 3.56 22.72
C HIS A 289 0.11 2.99 22.08
N ARG A 290 0.49 1.74 22.39
CA ARG A 290 1.75 1.13 21.94
C ARG A 290 1.91 1.17 20.42
N ASP A 291 0.87 0.79 19.68
CA ASP A 291 0.91 0.79 18.20
C ASP A 291 1.12 2.20 17.64
N ALA A 292 0.43 3.20 18.20
CA ALA A 292 0.56 4.59 17.77
C ALA A 292 1.93 5.18 18.10
N ILE A 293 2.51 4.79 19.24
CA ILE A 293 3.88 5.18 19.65
C ILE A 293 4.89 4.60 18.65
N ASN A 294 4.85 3.27 18.44
CA ASN A 294 5.79 2.58 17.54
C ASN A 294 5.70 3.13 16.11
N MET A 295 4.49 3.37 15.60
CA MET A 295 4.29 3.94 14.27
C MET A 295 4.89 5.35 14.15
N ARG A 296 4.67 6.24 15.12
CA ARG A 296 5.25 7.59 15.09
C ARG A 296 6.76 7.58 15.21
N GLU A 297 7.32 6.67 16.00
CA GLU A 297 8.78 6.53 16.13
C GLU A 297 9.42 6.03 14.84
N ALA A 298 8.82 5.04 14.17
CA ALA A 298 9.26 4.60 12.85
C ALA A 298 9.16 5.72 11.80
N ASP A 299 8.09 6.50 11.84
CA ASP A 299 7.89 7.65 10.94
C ASP A 299 8.91 8.78 11.21
N LEU A 300 9.33 8.98 12.47
CA LEU A 300 10.41 9.90 12.83
C LEU A 300 11.76 9.42 12.29
N THR A 301 12.09 8.13 12.45
CA THR A 301 13.30 7.55 11.86
C THR A 301 13.32 7.75 10.35
N PHE A 302 12.19 7.48 9.69
CA PHE A 302 12.06 7.70 8.25
C PHE A 302 12.33 9.16 7.84
N LEU A 303 11.76 10.15 8.54
CA LEU A 303 11.99 11.56 8.24
C LEU A 303 13.44 11.99 8.49
N HIS A 304 14.05 11.46 9.54
CA HIS A 304 15.45 11.70 9.87
C HIS A 304 16.35 11.22 8.73
N ASP A 305 16.24 9.95 8.38
CA ASP A 305 17.12 9.31 7.41
C ASP A 305 16.91 9.87 6.00
N LYS A 306 15.67 10.27 5.67
CA LYS A 306 15.32 10.75 4.32
C LYS A 306 15.62 12.23 4.09
N PHE A 307 15.41 13.09 5.09
CA PHE A 307 15.43 14.54 4.89
C PHE A 307 16.38 15.30 5.83
N TYR A 308 16.88 14.66 6.90
CA TYR A 308 17.71 15.32 7.90
C TYR A 308 19.20 15.00 7.73
N VAL A 309 19.54 13.71 7.63
CA VAL A 309 20.92 13.24 7.45
C VAL A 309 21.53 13.81 6.17
N GLY A 310 22.76 14.31 6.25
CA GLY A 310 23.49 14.96 5.17
C GLY A 310 23.09 16.41 4.88
N ARG A 311 21.96 16.89 5.43
CA ARG A 311 21.41 18.23 5.15
C ARG A 311 21.42 19.17 6.36
N TYR A 312 20.94 18.71 7.51
CA TYR A 312 20.82 19.52 8.73
C TYR A 312 21.53 18.89 9.94
N ASP A 313 22.26 17.80 9.74
CA ASP A 313 23.00 17.06 10.76
C ASP A 313 24.41 17.61 11.01
N ARG A 314 24.85 18.60 10.22
CA ARG A 314 26.14 19.26 10.41
C ARG A 314 26.13 20.03 11.72
N GLU A 315 26.84 19.47 12.69
CA GLU A 315 27.06 20.06 13.99
C GLU A 315 27.71 21.45 13.85
N TRP A 316 27.18 22.40 14.61
CA TRP A 316 27.74 23.73 14.86
C TRP A 316 29.29 23.71 14.85
N SER A 317 29.91 24.34 13.85
CA SER A 317 31.36 24.58 13.86
C SER A 317 31.63 25.88 14.62
N TRP A 318 32.51 25.81 15.61
CA TRP A 318 33.04 27.01 16.27
C TRP A 318 33.66 27.94 15.21
N PRO A 319 33.47 29.28 15.28
CA PRO A 319 34.18 30.17 14.39
C PRO A 319 35.68 30.00 14.62
N THR A 320 36.38 29.54 13.59
CA THR A 320 37.84 29.52 13.57
C THR A 320 38.27 30.99 13.52
N THR A 321 38.78 31.48 14.65
CA THR A 321 39.50 32.74 14.70
C THR A 321 40.84 32.51 14.01
N ASN A 322 40.88 32.73 12.69
CA ASN A 322 42.15 32.87 12.00
C ASN A 322 42.74 34.22 12.41
N VAL A 323 43.83 34.15 13.18
CA VAL A 323 44.77 35.25 13.45
C VAL A 323 45.78 35.29 12.32
#